data_AF-A0A164RC50-F1
#
_entry.id   AF-A0A164RC50-F1
#
_cell.length_a   1.000
_cell.length_b   1.000
_cell.length_c   1.000
_cell.angle_alpha   90.00
_cell.angle_beta   90.00
_cell.angle_gamma   90.00
#
_symmetry.space_group_name_H-M   'P 1'
#
loop_
_entity.id
_entity.type
_entity.pdbx_description
1 polymer ?
#
loop_
_entity_poly.entity_id
_entity_poly.type
_entity_poly.pdbx_seq_one_letter_code
_entity_poly.pdbx_strand_id
1 'polypeptide(L)'
;MTSAKYQSETFEESYISKSRIKVTEKFEVYVLPALKWIQMAFKDASICDVASWYPQKKWIIENGIKTQMHDDLDCGQDWWDIQSEIGSKGSYLPLVLYADATLVSSFNGRQFHPIIGRFGVIPGKIRNSYGRGGGTLLGLGF
;
A
#
# COMPACT_ATOMS: atom_id res chain seq x y z
N MET A 1 25.52 2.95 -12.46
CA MET A 1 24.86 4.28 -12.51
C MET A 1 23.53 4.18 -11.78
N THR A 2 23.43 4.83 -10.61
CA THR A 2 22.23 4.76 -9.76
C THR A 2 21.21 5.78 -10.28
N SER A 3 20.21 5.32 -11.02
CA SER A 3 19.07 6.15 -11.44
C SER A 3 18.43 6.82 -10.23
N ALA A 4 18.23 8.15 -10.27
CA ALA A 4 17.61 8.93 -9.19
C ALA A 4 16.32 8.25 -8.69
N LYS A 5 16.26 7.92 -7.40
CA LYS A 5 15.14 7.18 -6.79
C LYS A 5 13.81 7.90 -6.98
N TYR A 6 13.84 9.23 -6.85
CA TYR A 6 12.68 10.11 -6.96
C TYR A 6 12.78 10.97 -8.22
N GLN A 7 11.63 11.36 -8.76
CA GLN A 7 11.46 12.29 -9.87
C GLN A 7 10.92 13.60 -9.30
N SER A 8 11.45 14.75 -9.73
CA SER A 8 10.84 16.03 -9.37
C SER A 8 9.65 16.26 -10.28
N GLU A 9 8.50 16.54 -9.68
CA GLU A 9 7.29 16.97 -10.37
C GLU A 9 6.80 18.28 -9.76
N THR A 10 6.26 19.15 -10.60
CA THR A 10 5.62 20.38 -10.14
C THR A 10 4.12 20.27 -10.36
N PHE A 11 3.34 20.47 -9.29
CA PHE A 11 1.89 20.58 -9.40
C PHE A 11 1.41 21.92 -8.85
N GLU A 12 0.29 22.39 -9.39
CA GLU A 12 -0.37 23.63 -8.99
C GLU A 12 -1.68 23.27 -8.30
N GLU A 13 -1.81 23.62 -7.03
CA GLU A 13 -3.01 23.32 -6.25
C GLU A 13 -3.61 24.61 -5.70
N SER A 14 -4.94 24.67 -5.65
CA SER A 14 -5.68 25.82 -5.11
C SER A 14 -6.39 25.43 -3.82
N TYR A 15 -6.16 26.16 -2.73
CA TYR A 15 -6.83 25.92 -1.46
C TYR A 15 -7.39 27.22 -0.87
N ILE A 16 -8.38 27.09 0.02
CA ILE A 16 -8.91 28.22 0.78
C ILE A 16 -8.07 28.36 2.06
N SER A 17 -7.35 29.47 2.17
CA SER A 17 -6.54 29.79 3.33
C SER A 17 -7.40 30.09 4.58
N LYS A 18 -6.78 30.14 5.76
CA LYS A 18 -7.46 30.53 7.02
C LYS A 18 -8.13 31.91 6.95
N SER A 19 -7.63 32.82 6.10
CA SER A 19 -8.21 34.14 5.84
C SER A 19 -9.34 34.12 4.80
N ARG A 20 -9.80 32.93 4.38
CA ARG A 20 -10.81 32.69 3.33
C ARG A 20 -10.43 33.24 1.94
N ILE A 21 -9.15 33.47 1.72
CA ILE A 21 -8.62 33.86 0.41
C ILE A 21 -8.27 32.59 -0.35
N LYS A 22 -8.67 32.51 -1.62
CA LYS A 22 -8.20 31.45 -2.53
C LYS A 22 -6.73 31.69 -2.83
N VAL A 23 -5.90 30.73 -2.46
CA VAL A 23 -4.47 30.74 -2.72
C VAL A 23 -4.18 29.67 -3.76
N THR A 24 -3.41 30.02 -4.78
CA THR A 24 -2.88 29.07 -5.76
C THR A 24 -1.37 29.01 -5.56
N GLU A 25 -0.87 27.83 -5.22
CA GLU A 25 0.55 27.59 -4.97
C GLU A 25 1.07 26.50 -5.90
N LYS A 26 2.32 26.69 -6.36
CA LYS A 26 3.06 25.67 -7.08
C LYS A 26 3.95 24.93 -6.09
N PHE A 27 3.81 23.62 -6.07
CA PHE A 27 4.58 22.73 -5.22
C PHE A 27 5.53 21.93 -6.10
N GLU A 28 6.81 21.96 -5.75
CA GLU A 28 7.76 20.98 -6.25
C GLU A 28 7.79 19.80 -5.29
N VAL A 29 7.54 18.60 -5.80
CA VAL A 29 7.55 17.36 -5.02
C VAL A 29 8.46 16.32 -5.64
N TYR A 30 9.04 15.51 -4.77
CA TYR A 30 9.84 14.36 -5.17
C TYR A 30 8.97 13.10 -5.14
N VAL A 31 8.56 12.64 -6.32
CA VAL A 31 7.67 11.49 -6.52
C VAL A 31 8.49 10.21 -6.71
N LEU A 32 8.11 9.13 -6.02
CA LEU A 32 8.61 7.78 -6.32
C LEU A 32 7.56 7.07 -7.20
N PRO A 33 7.86 6.76 -8.47
CA PRO A 33 6.92 6.05 -9.32
C PRO A 33 6.50 4.71 -8.71
N ALA A 34 5.20 4.38 -8.77
CA ALA A 34 4.64 3.18 -8.14
C ALA A 34 5.36 1.89 -8.57
N LEU A 35 5.66 1.75 -9.87
CA LEU A 35 6.39 0.59 -10.37
C LEU A 35 7.81 0.49 -9.79
N LYS A 36 8.49 1.64 -9.65
CA LYS A 36 9.82 1.69 -9.04
C LYS A 36 9.77 1.35 -7.56
N TRP A 37 8.74 1.79 -6.85
CA TRP A 37 8.50 1.39 -5.47
C TRP A 37 8.28 -0.12 -5.34
N ILE A 38 7.42 -0.71 -6.17
CA ILE A 38 7.19 -2.17 -6.21
C ILE A 38 8.51 -2.91 -6.47
N GLN A 39 9.27 -2.52 -7.49
CA GLN A 39 10.56 -3.13 -7.80
C GLN A 39 11.57 -3.02 -6.66
N MET A 40 11.57 -1.92 -5.93
CA MET A 40 12.43 -1.75 -4.77
C MET A 40 12.05 -2.70 -3.63
N ALA A 41 10.75 -2.93 -3.41
CA ALA A 41 10.28 -3.83 -2.38
C ALA A 41 10.64 -5.30 -2.69
N PHE A 42 10.37 -5.77 -3.91
CA PHE A 42 10.63 -7.16 -4.31
C PHE A 42 12.08 -7.43 -4.75
N LYS A 43 12.98 -6.45 -4.64
CA LYS A 43 14.43 -6.71 -4.67
C LYS A 43 14.95 -7.24 -3.34
N ASP A 44 14.18 -7.11 -2.27
CA ASP A 44 14.51 -7.67 -0.97
C ASP A 44 14.06 -9.14 -0.91
N ALA A 45 15.02 -10.07 -0.91
CA ALA A 45 14.74 -11.50 -0.85
C ALA A 45 13.87 -11.88 0.37
N SER A 46 14.04 -11.19 1.51
CA SER A 46 13.27 -11.48 2.72
C SER A 46 11.78 -11.17 2.57
N ILE A 47 11.41 -10.28 1.64
CA ILE A 47 10.00 -10.00 1.30
C ILE A 47 9.50 -11.04 0.30
N CYS A 48 10.31 -11.41 -0.69
CA CYS A 48 9.95 -12.40 -1.69
C CYS A 48 9.68 -13.79 -1.09
N ASP A 49 10.49 -14.19 -0.11
CA ASP A 49 10.39 -15.51 0.53
C ASP A 49 9.08 -15.72 1.29
N VAL A 50 8.43 -14.63 1.70
CA VAL A 50 7.18 -14.67 2.48
C VAL A 50 5.95 -14.29 1.68
N ALA A 51 6.10 -13.90 0.41
CA ALA A 51 5.00 -13.40 -0.41
C ALA A 51 4.09 -14.53 -0.91
N SER A 52 2.80 -14.44 -0.61
CA SER A 52 1.73 -15.28 -1.15
C SER A 52 1.17 -14.65 -2.43
N TRP A 53 1.57 -15.18 -3.59
CA TRP A 53 1.21 -14.63 -4.90
C TRP A 53 -0.13 -15.11 -5.44
N TYR A 54 -0.68 -16.19 -4.87
CA TYR A 54 -1.91 -16.82 -5.36
C TYR A 54 -2.97 -16.85 -4.28
N PRO A 55 -4.24 -16.70 -4.67
CA PRO A 55 -5.34 -16.75 -3.72
C PRO A 55 -5.48 -18.16 -3.14
N GLN A 56 -5.97 -18.25 -1.91
CA GLN A 56 -6.13 -19.50 -1.16
C GLN A 56 -7.59 -19.65 -0.70
N LYS A 57 -8.05 -20.89 -0.50
CA LYS A 57 -9.32 -21.17 0.20
C LYS A 57 -9.02 -22.09 1.37
N LYS A 58 -9.15 -21.54 2.57
CA LYS A 58 -8.96 -22.27 3.83
C LYS A 58 -10.32 -22.65 4.37
N TRP A 59 -10.43 -23.84 4.96
CA TRP A 59 -11.68 -24.38 5.47
C TRP A 59 -11.47 -24.95 6.86
N ILE A 60 -12.40 -24.68 7.77
CA ILE A 60 -12.56 -25.40 9.04
C ILE A 60 -13.69 -26.40 8.88
N ILE A 61 -13.49 -27.61 9.41
CA ILE A 61 -14.53 -28.64 9.50
C ILE A 61 -14.75 -28.96 10.97
N GLU A 62 -15.92 -28.60 11.49
CA GLU A 62 -16.33 -28.83 12.87
C GLU A 62 -17.70 -29.49 12.89
N ASN A 63 -17.84 -30.63 13.58
CA ASN A 63 -19.09 -31.39 13.66
C ASN A 63 -19.73 -31.70 12.28
N GLY A 64 -18.90 -31.91 11.25
CA GLY A 64 -19.34 -32.16 9.87
C GLY A 64 -19.77 -30.91 9.09
N ILE A 65 -19.75 -29.72 9.72
CA ILE A 65 -20.03 -28.44 9.07
C ILE A 65 -18.73 -27.86 8.52
N LYS A 66 -18.72 -27.52 7.23
CA LYS A 66 -17.58 -26.92 6.53
C LYS A 66 -17.77 -25.41 6.39
N THR A 67 -16.88 -24.63 6.98
CA THR A 67 -16.90 -23.16 6.96
C THR A 67 -15.64 -22.61 6.32
N GLN A 68 -15.76 -21.66 5.39
CA GLN A 68 -14.61 -21.00 4.78
C GLN A 68 -14.00 -20.00 5.77
N MET A 69 -12.69 -20.00 5.89
CA MET A 69 -11.95 -18.98 6.63
C MET A 69 -11.48 -17.86 5.71
N HIS A 70 -11.60 -16.64 6.23
CA HIS A 70 -11.08 -15.42 5.63
C HIS A 70 -10.15 -14.73 6.64
N ASP A 71 -8.95 -15.29 6.80
CA ASP A 71 -7.95 -14.83 7.79
C ASP A 71 -6.96 -13.80 7.22
N ASP A 72 -6.84 -13.72 5.90
CA ASP A 72 -6.04 -12.72 5.19
C ASP A 72 -6.64 -12.38 3.81
N LEU A 73 -6.04 -11.42 3.13
CA LEU A 73 -6.51 -10.90 1.83
C LEU A 73 -6.58 -11.97 0.74
N ASP A 74 -5.63 -12.92 0.75
CA ASP A 74 -5.54 -14.00 -0.25
C ASP A 74 -6.72 -14.98 -0.17
N CYS A 75 -7.50 -14.94 0.91
CA CYS A 75 -8.70 -15.76 1.10
C CYS A 75 -10.00 -15.09 0.59
N GLY A 76 -9.92 -13.84 0.12
CA GLY A 76 -11.05 -13.11 -0.45
C GLY A 76 -11.48 -13.66 -1.82
N GLN A 77 -12.78 -13.61 -2.11
CA GLN A 77 -13.31 -14.04 -3.41
C GLN A 77 -12.84 -13.10 -4.55
N ASP A 78 -12.69 -11.80 -4.28
CA ASP A 78 -12.18 -10.83 -5.26
C ASP A 78 -10.80 -11.21 -5.83
N TRP A 79 -9.89 -11.69 -4.99
CA TRP A 79 -8.57 -12.13 -5.47
C TRP A 79 -8.71 -13.38 -6.35
N TRP A 80 -9.58 -14.33 -5.98
CA TRP A 80 -9.87 -15.48 -6.83
C TRP A 80 -10.40 -15.07 -8.19
N ASP A 81 -11.35 -14.14 -8.24
CA ASP A 81 -11.97 -13.69 -9.48
C ASP A 81 -10.93 -12.99 -10.38
N ILE A 82 -10.18 -12.03 -9.82
CA ILE A 82 -9.13 -11.30 -10.54
C ILE A 82 -8.04 -12.26 -11.05
N GLN A 83 -7.56 -13.18 -10.21
CA GLN A 83 -6.50 -14.11 -10.60
C GLN A 83 -6.99 -15.11 -11.67
N SER A 84 -8.27 -15.48 -11.65
CA SER A 84 -8.88 -16.34 -12.66
C SER A 84 -8.95 -15.64 -14.01
N GLU A 85 -9.27 -14.34 -14.03
CA GLU A 85 -9.26 -13.51 -15.25
C GLU A 85 -7.86 -13.33 -15.82
N ILE A 86 -6.85 -13.12 -14.96
CA ILE A 86 -5.45 -13.00 -15.37
C ILE A 86 -4.93 -14.33 -15.95
N GLY A 87 -5.34 -15.46 -15.37
CA GLY A 87 -4.90 -16.80 -15.75
C GLY A 87 -3.39 -16.99 -15.57
N SER A 88 -2.76 -17.70 -16.51
CA SER A 88 -1.31 -17.99 -16.47
C SER A 88 -0.41 -16.84 -16.92
N LYS A 89 -0.98 -15.68 -17.29
CA LYS A 89 -0.23 -14.53 -17.82
C LYS A 89 0.51 -13.73 -16.76
N GLY A 90 0.15 -13.90 -15.49
CA GLY A 90 0.77 -13.18 -14.39
C GLY A 90 0.08 -13.42 -13.05
N SER A 91 0.49 -12.65 -12.05
CA SER A 91 -0.05 -12.68 -10.70
C SER A 91 -0.64 -11.33 -10.33
N TYR A 92 -1.75 -11.36 -9.61
CA TYR A 92 -2.32 -10.15 -9.01
C TYR A 92 -1.46 -9.65 -7.84
N LEU A 93 -1.15 -8.36 -7.80
CA LEU A 93 -0.46 -7.70 -6.69
C LEU A 93 -1.40 -6.66 -6.07
N PRO A 94 -2.11 -7.00 -4.98
CA PRO A 94 -2.91 -6.04 -4.26
C PRO A 94 -2.03 -5.00 -3.56
N LEU A 95 -2.36 -3.72 -3.72
CA LEU A 95 -1.76 -2.61 -2.98
C LEU A 95 -2.76 -2.14 -1.92
N VAL A 96 -2.31 -2.09 -0.67
CA VAL A 96 -3.13 -1.62 0.45
C VAL A 96 -2.62 -0.23 0.84
N LEU A 97 -3.48 0.78 0.67
CA LEU A 97 -3.21 2.15 1.06
C LEU A 97 -4.03 2.47 2.32
N TYR A 98 -3.37 2.96 3.35
CA TYR A 98 -3.99 3.35 4.59
C TYR A 98 -3.54 4.75 4.99
N ALA A 99 -4.49 5.64 5.25
CA ALA A 99 -4.24 6.95 5.84
C ALA A 99 -4.67 6.93 7.30
N ASP A 100 -3.73 7.13 8.22
CA ASP A 100 -4.03 7.13 9.65
C ASP A 100 -4.49 8.51 10.11
N ALA A 101 -5.76 8.63 10.48
CA ALA A 101 -6.32 9.85 11.04
C ALA A 101 -5.71 10.21 12.42
N THR A 102 -5.13 9.25 13.13
CA THR A 102 -4.68 9.40 14.52
C THR A 102 -3.19 9.67 14.65
N LEU A 103 -2.36 9.19 13.71
CA LEU A 103 -0.93 9.47 13.67
C LEU A 103 -0.66 10.83 13.03
N VAL A 104 -0.99 11.90 13.74
CA VAL A 104 -0.75 13.25 13.25
C VAL A 104 0.75 13.56 13.28
N SER A 105 1.33 13.75 12.10
CA SER A 105 2.64 14.39 11.98
C SER A 105 2.45 15.91 12.01
N SER A 106 3.18 16.62 12.86
CA SER A 106 3.18 18.08 12.87
C SER A 106 4.42 18.62 12.15
N PHE A 107 4.22 19.35 11.06
CA PHE A 107 5.29 20.10 10.40
C PHE A 107 4.86 21.56 10.24
N ASN A 108 5.67 22.48 10.76
CA ASN A 108 5.40 23.92 10.72
C ASN A 108 3.98 24.32 11.20
N GLY A 109 3.50 23.68 12.28
CA GLY A 109 2.18 23.96 12.87
C GLY A 109 0.97 23.46 12.05
N ARG A 110 1.20 22.66 11.00
CA ARG A 110 0.15 21.96 10.25
C ARG A 110 0.15 20.47 10.62
N GLN A 111 -1.04 19.91 10.78
CA GLN A 111 -1.27 18.50 11.06
C GLN A 111 -1.37 17.75 9.74
N PHE A 112 -0.76 16.57 9.68
CA PHE A 112 -0.78 15.73 8.49
C PHE A 112 -1.02 14.27 8.85
N HIS A 113 -1.73 13.56 7.97
CA HIS A 113 -2.05 12.15 8.11
C HIS A 113 -1.11 11.30 7.24
N PRO A 114 -0.30 10.38 7.81
CA PRO A 114 0.59 9.55 7.04
C PRO A 114 -0.21 8.60 6.16
N ILE A 115 0.15 8.58 4.88
CA ILE A 115 -0.33 7.61 3.90
C ILE A 115 0.70 6.50 3.86
N ILE A 116 0.32 5.32 4.35
CA ILE A 116 1.15 4.12 4.39
C ILE A 116 0.70 3.17 3.28
N GLY A 117 1.65 2.75 2.45
CA GLY A 117 1.46 1.72 1.43
C GLY A 117 1.99 0.36 1.88
N ARG A 118 1.24 -0.70 1.60
CA ARG A 118 1.60 -2.09 1.90
C ARG A 118 1.28 -3.00 0.70
N PHE A 119 1.92 -4.16 0.66
CA PHE A 119 1.66 -5.19 -0.34
C PHE A 119 0.75 -6.27 0.24
N GLY A 120 -0.38 -6.54 -0.41
CA GLY A 120 -1.36 -7.53 0.05
C GLY A 120 -0.85 -8.97 -0.01
N VAL A 121 0.15 -9.24 -0.86
CA VAL A 121 0.85 -10.53 -0.92
C VAL A 121 1.68 -10.83 0.32
N ILE A 122 1.98 -9.84 1.16
CA ILE A 122 2.70 -10.07 2.42
C ILE A 122 1.68 -10.49 3.49
N PRO A 123 1.89 -11.63 4.17
CA PRO A 123 1.01 -12.11 5.22
C PRO A 123 0.73 -11.05 6.28
N GLY A 124 -0.50 -10.96 6.75
CA GLY A 124 -1.00 -9.96 7.70
C GLY A 124 -0.16 -9.87 8.96
N LYS A 125 0.35 -11.00 9.46
CA LYS A 125 1.26 -11.04 10.62
C LYS A 125 2.56 -10.26 10.39
N ILE A 126 3.12 -10.31 9.18
CA ILE A 126 4.34 -9.59 8.81
C ILE A 126 3.99 -8.14 8.43
N ARG A 127 2.91 -7.97 7.66
CA ARG A 127 2.40 -6.66 7.22
C ARG A 127 2.04 -5.73 8.37
N ASN A 128 1.62 -6.29 9.52
CA ASN A 128 1.29 -5.56 10.73
C ASN A 128 2.42 -5.58 11.79
N SER A 129 3.60 -6.11 11.45
CA SER A 129 4.75 -6.16 12.37
C SER A 129 5.65 -4.94 12.26
N TYR A 130 6.51 -4.76 13.26
CA TYR A 130 7.62 -3.81 13.20
C TYR A 130 8.78 -4.44 12.42
N GLY A 131 9.03 -3.97 11.20
CA GLY A 131 10.14 -4.47 10.39
C GLY A 131 9.89 -4.43 8.89
N ARG A 132 10.69 -5.21 8.16
CA ARG A 132 10.54 -5.37 6.70
C ARG A 132 9.17 -5.96 6.38
N GLY A 133 8.43 -5.29 5.49
CA GLY A 133 7.07 -5.65 5.13
C GLY A 133 5.96 -4.92 5.89
N GLY A 134 6.28 -4.17 6.96
CA GLY A 134 5.30 -3.42 7.79
C GLY A 134 4.62 -2.22 7.09
N GLY A 135 5.16 -1.80 5.94
CA GLY A 135 4.63 -0.71 5.12
C GLY A 135 5.69 0.32 4.75
N THR A 136 5.39 1.14 3.75
CA THR A 136 6.20 2.27 3.29
C THR A 136 5.41 3.55 3.51
N LEU A 137 6.00 4.57 4.13
CA LEU A 137 5.42 5.91 4.12
C LEU A 137 5.48 6.46 2.68
N LEU A 138 4.31 6.65 2.07
CA LEU A 138 4.16 7.14 0.70
C LEU A 138 3.97 8.65 0.66
N GLY A 139 3.37 9.23 1.69
CA GLY A 139 3.09 10.66 1.74
C GLY A 139 2.39 11.11 3.02
N LEU A 140 2.04 12.39 3.03
CA LEU A 140 1.33 13.06 4.10
C LEU A 140 0.08 13.71 3.49
N GLY A 141 -1.11 13.29 3.92
CA GLY A 141 -2.39 13.94 3.60
C GLY A 141 -2.59 15.19 4.46
N PHE A 142 -3.23 16.20 3.89
CA PHE A 142 -3.60 17.46 4.54
C PHE A 142 -4.97 17.37 5.23
#